data_AF-A0A1F8P3L2-F1
#
_entry.id   AF-A0A1F8P3L2-F1
#
_cell.length_a   1.000
_cell.length_b   1.000
_cell.length_c   1.000
_cell.angle_alpha   90.00
_cell.angle_beta   90.00
_cell.angle_gamma   90.00
#
_symmetry.space_group_name_H-M   'P 1'
#
loop_
_entity.id
_entity.type
_entity.pdbx_description
1 polymer ?
#
loop_
_entity_poly.entity_id
_entity_poly.type
_entity_poly.pdbx_seq_one_letter_code
_entity_poly.pdbx_strand_id
1 'polypeptide(L)'
;MNVSPAALNVLLEDAITRDRTTARRSALLKILSQERYLTREQLIVRVEGVLGKGCFGVSAWIDTFYRDMQVVKRALGAAGYQLAYSRSLRRPGYYLRNHPSTGSELSTTLGGSVMEVNPTQIAIYKQLSIKQRFQQGCSISNLARQVVAHRLRQRNPQLSLAEAHRLAIQKGA
;
A
#
# COMPACT_ATOMS: atom_id res chain seq x y z
N MET A 1 -3.41 37.03 -5.30
CA MET A 1 -3.61 36.11 -6.43
C MET A 1 -3.55 34.69 -5.90
N ASN A 2 -4.60 33.90 -6.07
CA ASN A 2 -4.55 32.47 -5.73
C ASN A 2 -3.99 31.71 -6.93
N VAL A 3 -2.78 31.17 -6.78
CA VAL A 3 -2.16 30.31 -7.79
C VAL A 3 -2.86 28.96 -7.77
N SER A 4 -3.18 28.41 -8.94
CA SER A 4 -3.81 27.08 -9.04
C SER A 4 -2.93 25.99 -8.41
N PRO A 5 -3.47 25.11 -7.56
CA PRO A 5 -2.73 23.96 -7.01
C PRO A 5 -2.13 23.06 -8.10
N ALA A 6 -2.81 22.93 -9.24
CA ALA A 6 -2.31 22.14 -10.37
C ALA A 6 -1.04 22.76 -10.98
N ALA A 7 -0.99 24.09 -11.13
CA ALA A 7 0.18 24.79 -11.64
C ALA A 7 1.37 24.68 -10.67
N LEU A 8 1.12 24.77 -9.35
CA LEU A 8 2.14 24.54 -8.34
C LEU A 8 2.70 23.12 -8.38
N ASN A 9 1.83 22.12 -8.56
CA ASN A 9 2.27 20.73 -8.69
C ASN A 9 3.14 20.51 -9.92
N VAL A 10 2.79 21.07 -11.08
CA VAL A 10 3.62 20.96 -12.30
C VAL A 10 5.01 21.56 -12.07
N LEU A 11 5.09 22.74 -11.45
CA LEU A 11 6.37 23.38 -11.12
C LEU A 11 7.17 22.56 -10.10
N LEU A 12 6.50 21.96 -9.11
CA LEU A 12 7.14 21.11 -8.12
C LEU A 12 7.71 19.84 -8.76
N GLU A 13 6.97 19.19 -9.66
CA GLU A 13 7.43 17.99 -10.38
C GLU A 13 8.64 18.30 -11.30
N ASP A 14 8.62 19.44 -11.99
CA ASP A 14 9.78 19.90 -12.77
C ASP A 14 11.01 20.13 -11.85
N ALA A 15 10.82 20.78 -10.69
CA ALA A 15 11.88 21.00 -9.72
C ALA A 15 12.42 19.68 -9.13
N ILE A 16 11.54 18.71 -8.85
CA ILE A 16 11.92 17.36 -8.40
C ILE A 16 12.78 16.67 -9.46
N THR A 17 12.45 16.85 -10.74
CA THR A 17 13.19 16.21 -11.84
C THR A 17 14.58 16.80 -12.03
N ARG A 18 14.75 18.12 -11.84
CA ARG A 18 16.00 18.83 -12.13
C ARG A 18 16.93 18.98 -10.94
N ASP A 19 16.39 19.13 -9.73
CA ASP A 19 17.19 19.32 -8.52
C ASP A 19 17.16 18.07 -7.63
N ARG A 20 18.33 17.43 -7.53
CA ARG A 20 18.53 16.24 -6.69
C ARG A 20 18.19 16.48 -5.22
N THR A 21 18.39 17.70 -4.72
CA THR A 21 18.08 18.02 -3.32
C THR A 21 16.57 18.09 -3.09
N THR A 22 15.84 18.76 -3.98
CA THR A 22 14.38 18.78 -3.99
C THR A 22 13.80 17.37 -4.17
N ALA A 23 14.39 16.57 -5.05
CA ALA A 23 14.02 15.17 -5.22
C ALA A 23 14.14 14.36 -3.92
N ARG A 24 15.28 14.45 -3.22
CA ARG A 24 15.49 13.76 -1.94
C ARG A 24 14.48 14.17 -0.88
N ARG A 25 14.22 15.48 -0.74
CA ARG A 25 13.27 16.02 0.24
C ARG A 25 11.85 15.59 -0.06
N SER A 26 11.45 15.61 -1.34
CA SER A 26 10.15 15.11 -1.78
C SER A 26 9.99 13.62 -1.49
N ALA A 27 11.00 12.81 -1.82
CA ALA A 27 11.02 11.38 -1.53
C ALA A 27 10.90 11.09 -0.02
N LEU A 28 11.68 11.79 0.82
CA LEU A 28 11.59 11.69 2.28
C LEU A 28 10.19 12.04 2.80
N LEU A 29 9.59 13.12 2.30
CA LEU A 29 8.25 13.54 2.70
C LEU A 29 7.19 12.50 2.33
N LYS A 30 7.25 11.97 1.11
CA LYS A 30 6.36 10.90 0.65
C LYS A 30 6.50 9.64 1.51
N ILE A 31 7.72 9.16 1.73
CA ILE A 31 7.99 7.97 2.56
C ILE A 31 7.47 8.17 3.99
N LEU A 32 7.75 9.32 4.62
CA LEU A 32 7.33 9.60 6.00
C LEU A 32 5.81 9.80 6.15
N SER A 33 5.11 10.16 5.07
CA SER A 33 3.64 10.23 5.07
C SER A 33 2.97 8.85 5.00
N GLN A 34 3.67 7.85 4.46
CA GLN A 34 3.13 6.51 4.20
C GLN A 34 3.59 5.48 5.23
N GLU A 35 4.82 5.60 5.71
CA GLU A 35 5.47 4.62 6.56
C GLU A 35 5.84 5.21 7.92
N ARG A 36 5.86 4.36 8.96
CA ARG A 36 6.15 4.77 10.34
C ARG A 36 7.26 3.92 10.92
N TYR A 37 7.99 4.50 11.87
CA TYR A 37 9.08 3.86 12.61
C TYR A 37 10.20 3.41 11.67
N LEU A 38 10.65 4.32 10.81
CA LEU A 38 11.80 4.10 9.95
C LEU A 38 13.05 4.69 10.58
N THR A 39 14.10 3.91 10.74
CA THR A 39 15.41 4.45 11.16
C THR A 39 16.01 5.32 10.04
N ARG A 40 17.05 6.06 10.37
CA ARG A 40 17.78 6.86 9.37
C ARG A 40 18.28 5.97 8.22
N GLU A 41 18.89 4.84 8.54
CA GLU A 41 19.45 3.90 7.58
C GLU A 41 18.35 3.37 6.66
N GLN A 42 17.19 3.02 7.23
CA GLN A 42 16.02 2.56 6.47
C GLN A 42 15.42 3.64 5.56
N LEU A 43 15.40 4.91 6.00
CA LEU A 43 14.98 6.04 5.17
C LEU A 43 15.93 6.24 4.00
N ILE A 44 17.24 6.20 4.25
CA ILE A 44 18.26 6.38 3.23
C ILE A 44 18.14 5.30 2.16
N VAL A 45 18.06 4.02 2.57
CA VAL A 45 17.90 2.90 1.63
C VAL A 45 16.65 3.06 0.75
N ARG A 46 15.54 3.53 1.31
CA ARG A 46 14.31 3.76 0.53
C ARG A 46 14.45 4.91 -0.46
N VAL A 47 15.03 6.02 -0.02
CA VAL A 47 15.26 7.18 -0.90
C VAL A 47 16.23 6.80 -2.02
N GLU A 48 17.27 6.02 -1.74
CA GLU A 48 18.16 5.45 -2.77
C GLU A 48 17.45 4.45 -3.69
N GLY A 49 16.48 3.69 -3.17
CA GLY A 49 15.63 2.83 -3.99
C GLY A 49 14.76 3.60 -4.99
N VAL A 50 14.38 4.84 -4.65
CA VAL A 50 13.58 5.72 -5.53
C VAL A 50 14.45 6.54 -6.48
N LEU A 51 15.56 7.09 -5.99
CA LEU A 51 16.38 8.09 -6.71
C LEU A 51 17.73 7.56 -7.21
N GLY A 52 18.01 6.28 -6.98
CA GLY A 52 19.30 5.66 -7.25
C GLY A 52 20.28 5.75 -6.09
N LYS A 53 21.18 4.76 -6.02
CA LYS A 53 22.23 4.65 -5.00
C LYS A 53 23.14 5.87 -4.99
N GLY A 54 23.62 6.24 -3.80
CA GLY A 54 24.54 7.36 -3.61
C GLY A 54 23.89 8.74 -3.76
N CYS A 55 22.56 8.84 -3.72
CA CYS A 55 21.87 10.13 -3.87
C CYS A 55 22.19 11.16 -2.78
N PHE A 56 22.67 10.71 -1.62
CA PHE A 56 23.16 11.54 -0.53
C PHE A 56 24.66 11.87 -0.62
N GLY A 57 25.38 11.37 -1.63
CA GLY A 57 26.83 11.53 -1.77
C GLY A 57 27.64 10.61 -0.84
N VAL A 58 28.95 10.51 -1.08
CA VAL A 58 29.84 9.55 -0.39
C VAL A 58 30.44 10.13 0.90
N SER A 59 30.76 11.43 0.92
CA SER A 59 31.56 12.05 1.99
C SER A 59 30.78 12.98 2.94
N ALA A 60 29.56 13.36 2.58
CA ALA A 60 28.74 14.34 3.31
C ALA A 60 27.32 13.83 3.62
N TRP A 61 27.10 12.52 3.59
CA TRP A 61 25.76 11.93 3.63
C TRP A 61 25.03 12.15 4.96
N ILE A 62 25.74 12.12 6.10
CA ILE A 62 25.17 12.40 7.42
C ILE A 62 24.64 13.84 7.48
N ASP A 63 25.46 14.79 7.04
CA ASP A 63 25.12 16.22 7.00
C ASP A 63 24.00 16.50 6.00
N THR A 64 24.05 15.86 4.83
CA THR A 64 23.05 16.02 3.77
C THR A 64 21.69 15.50 4.22
N PHE A 65 21.65 14.30 4.78
CA PHE A 65 20.43 13.73 5.34
C PHE A 65 19.85 14.62 6.44
N TYR A 66 20.69 15.11 7.36
CA TYR A 66 20.23 15.97 8.45
C TYR A 66 19.62 17.28 7.92
N ARG A 67 20.31 17.96 6.99
CA ARG A 67 19.82 19.19 6.35
C ARG A 67 18.48 18.97 5.65
N ASP A 68 18.36 17.87 4.90
CA ASP A 68 17.12 17.53 4.20
C ASP A 68 15.99 17.24 5.20
N MET A 69 16.27 16.49 6.28
CA MET A 69 15.30 16.20 7.34
C MET A 69 14.84 17.46 8.09
N GLN A 70 15.67 18.49 8.25
CA GLN A 70 15.23 19.77 8.84
C GLN A 70 14.19 20.48 7.97
N VAL A 71 14.40 20.47 6.64
CA VAL A 71 13.42 21.04 5.70
C VAL A 71 12.13 20.24 5.72
N VAL A 72 12.22 18.91 5.66
CA VAL A 72 11.06 18.01 5.72
C VAL A 72 10.28 18.18 7.02
N LYS A 73 10.97 18.31 8.17
CA LYS A 73 10.33 18.59 9.46
C LYS A 73 9.55 19.90 9.45
N ARG A 74 10.09 20.96 8.86
CA ARG A 74 9.39 22.25 8.73
C ARG A 74 8.17 22.15 7.81
N ALA A 75 8.30 21.47 6.67
CA ALA A 75 7.20 21.26 5.73
C ALA A 75 6.05 20.48 6.37
N LEU A 76 6.37 19.39 7.08
CA LEU A 76 5.38 18.61 7.83
C LEU A 76 4.73 19.43 8.94
N GLY A 77 5.51 20.27 9.65
CA GLY A 77 5.00 21.20 10.65
C GLY A 77 4.02 22.22 10.08
N ALA A 78 4.31 22.77 8.89
CA ALA A 78 3.41 23.67 8.18
C ALA A 78 2.09 22.99 7.76
N ALA A 79 2.12 21.67 7.56
CA ALA A 79 0.94 20.85 7.29
C ALA A 79 0.23 20.32 8.57
N GLY A 80 0.64 20.78 9.76
CA GLY A 80 0.02 20.39 11.04
C GLY A 80 0.52 19.05 11.61
N TYR A 81 1.50 18.40 10.99
CA TYR A 81 2.08 17.15 11.48
C TYR A 81 3.35 17.41 12.31
N GLN A 82 3.57 16.56 13.32
CA GLN A 82 4.81 16.61 14.11
C GLN A 82 5.65 15.37 13.84
N LEU A 83 6.77 15.54 13.15
CA LEU A 83 7.77 14.48 12.99
C LEU A 83 8.51 14.23 14.32
N ALA A 84 8.46 13.00 14.80
CA ALA A 84 9.08 12.54 16.04
C ALA A 84 9.97 11.31 15.79
N TYR A 85 10.88 11.03 16.71
CA TYR A 85 11.72 9.82 16.70
C TYR A 85 11.42 8.96 17.93
N SER A 86 11.13 7.68 17.72
CA SER A 86 10.95 6.70 18.78
C SER A 86 12.27 5.96 19.04
N ARG A 87 12.66 5.89 20.32
CA ARG A 87 13.81 5.10 20.78
C ARG A 87 13.40 3.77 21.43
N SER A 88 12.12 3.39 21.33
CA SER A 88 11.65 2.12 21.89
C SER A 88 12.21 0.93 21.10
N LEU A 89 12.60 -0.14 21.80
CA LEU A 89 13.12 -1.36 21.17
C LEU A 89 12.12 -2.02 20.21
N ARG A 90 10.82 -1.94 20.50
CA ARG A 90 9.79 -2.57 19.66
C ARG A 90 9.47 -1.79 18.39
N ARG A 91 9.66 -0.46 18.40
CA ARG A 91 9.31 0.45 17.29
C ARG A 91 10.31 1.61 17.21
N PRO A 92 11.58 1.36 16.84
CA PRO A 92 12.56 2.42 16.70
C PRO A 92 12.34 3.20 15.39
N GLY A 93 12.62 4.51 15.38
CA GLY A 93 12.63 5.29 14.14
C GLY A 93 11.67 6.47 14.09
N TYR A 94 11.69 7.16 12.97
CA TYR A 94 10.89 8.35 12.67
C TYR A 94 9.42 8.01 12.43
N TYR A 95 8.51 8.83 12.94
CA TYR A 95 7.07 8.72 12.72
C TYR A 95 6.39 10.09 12.83
N LEU A 96 5.22 10.22 12.19
CA LEU A 96 4.39 11.41 12.31
C LEU A 96 3.39 11.27 13.46
N ARG A 97 3.44 12.20 14.42
CA ARG A 97 2.37 12.42 15.40
C ARG A 97 1.25 13.21 14.74
N ASN A 98 0.03 12.98 15.21
CA ASN A 98 -1.21 13.55 14.67
C ASN A 98 -1.54 13.12 13.23
N HIS A 99 -0.76 12.21 12.66
CA HIS A 99 -1.13 11.53 11.44
C HIS A 99 -2.15 10.43 11.79
N PRO A 100 -3.36 10.45 11.21
CA PRO A 100 -4.34 9.40 11.45
C PRO A 100 -3.69 8.05 11.15
N SER A 101 -3.91 7.07 12.02
CA SER A 101 -3.28 5.74 11.95
C SER A 101 -3.64 4.95 10.68
N THR A 102 -4.55 5.49 9.89
CA THR A 102 -5.10 4.93 8.66
C THR A 102 -5.55 6.12 7.83
N GLY A 103 -5.08 6.25 6.58
CA GLY A 103 -5.69 7.18 5.63
C GLY A 103 -7.19 6.91 5.58
N SER A 104 -8.01 7.94 5.59
CA SER A 104 -9.48 7.80 5.56
C SER A 104 -9.95 6.89 4.42
N GLU A 105 -9.24 6.88 3.30
CA GLU A 105 -9.39 5.95 2.16
C GLU A 105 -9.24 4.47 2.52
N LEU A 106 -8.26 4.11 3.37
CA LEU A 106 -8.07 2.74 3.84
C LEU A 106 -9.17 2.34 4.82
N SER A 107 -9.65 3.27 5.65
CA SER A 107 -10.76 3.02 6.57
C SER A 107 -12.10 2.86 5.86
N THR A 108 -12.35 3.59 4.77
CA THR A 108 -13.57 3.42 3.96
C THR A 108 -13.51 2.17 3.11
N THR A 109 -12.34 1.84 2.54
CA THR A 109 -12.14 0.60 1.78
C THR A 109 -12.25 -0.63 2.70
N LEU A 110 -11.61 -0.60 3.88
CA LEU A 110 -11.75 -1.65 4.89
C LEU A 110 -13.16 -1.66 5.50
N GLY A 111 -13.80 -0.50 5.69
CA GLY A 111 -15.18 -0.42 6.17
C GLY A 111 -16.16 -1.10 5.22
N GLY A 112 -16.01 -0.88 3.91
CA GLY A 112 -16.78 -1.56 2.87
C GLY A 112 -16.54 -3.08 2.85
N SER A 113 -15.27 -3.52 2.94
CA SER A 113 -14.94 -4.95 2.95
C SER A 113 -15.27 -5.66 4.26
N VAL A 114 -15.23 -4.99 5.41
CA VAL A 114 -15.58 -5.57 6.73
C VAL A 114 -17.09 -5.70 6.89
N MET A 115 -17.89 -4.83 6.28
CA MET A 115 -19.36 -4.97 6.28
C MET A 115 -19.84 -6.22 5.52
N GLU A 116 -19.04 -6.77 4.60
CA GLU A 116 -19.36 -8.02 3.90
C GLU A 116 -18.96 -9.28 4.70
N VAL A 117 -18.10 -9.16 5.71
CA VAL A 117 -17.60 -10.32 6.46
C VAL A 117 -18.39 -10.50 7.75
N ASN A 118 -19.28 -11.50 7.74
CA ASN A 118 -20.07 -11.87 8.92
C ASN A 118 -19.13 -12.35 10.06
N PRO A 119 -19.14 -11.70 11.24
CA PRO A 119 -18.26 -12.04 12.36
C PRO A 119 -18.45 -13.48 12.86
N THR A 120 -19.65 -14.04 12.71
CA THR A 120 -19.95 -15.45 13.00
C THR A 120 -19.21 -16.37 12.02
N GLN A 121 -19.11 -16.00 10.74
CA GLN A 121 -18.33 -16.78 9.77
C GLN A 121 -16.83 -16.73 10.07
N ILE A 122 -16.29 -15.59 10.52
CA ILE A 122 -14.90 -15.50 10.98
C ILE A 122 -14.66 -16.41 12.19
N ALA A 123 -15.57 -16.40 13.17
CA ALA A 123 -15.45 -17.24 14.35
C ALA A 123 -15.44 -18.73 14.00
N ILE A 124 -16.32 -19.17 13.11
CA ILE A 124 -16.36 -20.54 12.58
C ILE A 124 -15.06 -20.86 11.82
N TYR A 125 -14.60 -19.98 10.94
CA TYR A 125 -13.40 -20.21 10.14
C TYR A 125 -12.14 -20.33 11.00
N LYS A 126 -12.05 -19.57 12.10
CA LYS A 126 -10.97 -19.67 13.08
C LYS A 126 -10.92 -21.03 13.79
N GLN A 127 -12.06 -21.69 13.96
CA GLN A 127 -12.16 -23.01 14.60
C GLN A 127 -11.82 -24.17 13.65
N LEU A 128 -11.76 -23.93 12.34
CA LEU A 128 -11.40 -24.96 11.35
C LEU A 128 -9.89 -25.25 11.37
N SER A 129 -9.54 -26.55 11.35
CA SER A 129 -8.19 -27.03 11.08
C SER A 129 -7.75 -26.73 9.65
N ILE A 130 -6.44 -26.78 9.39
CA ILE A 130 -5.86 -26.59 8.05
C ILE A 130 -6.51 -27.54 7.03
N LYS A 131 -6.74 -28.81 7.41
CA LYS A 131 -7.38 -29.81 6.56
C LYS A 131 -8.80 -29.41 6.18
N GLN A 132 -9.60 -28.96 7.14
CA GLN A 132 -10.99 -28.54 6.91
C GLN A 132 -11.05 -27.28 6.04
N ARG A 133 -10.15 -26.32 6.25
CA ARG A 133 -10.06 -25.12 5.39
C ARG A 133 -9.70 -25.46 3.95
N PHE A 134 -8.74 -26.38 3.76
CA PHE A 134 -8.38 -26.87 2.44
C PHE A 134 -9.57 -27.56 1.73
N GLN A 135 -10.26 -28.47 2.44
CA GLN A 135 -11.46 -29.13 1.92
C GLN A 135 -12.55 -28.13 1.54
N GLN A 136 -12.79 -27.13 2.40
CA GLN A 136 -13.75 -26.07 2.12
C GLN A 136 -13.36 -25.25 0.87
N GLY A 137 -12.08 -24.89 0.73
CA GLY A 137 -11.57 -24.21 -0.46
C GLY A 137 -11.76 -25.02 -1.74
N CYS A 138 -11.50 -26.33 -1.70
CA CYS A 138 -11.78 -27.24 -2.81
C CYS A 138 -13.28 -27.30 -3.15
N SER A 139 -14.15 -27.41 -2.14
CA SER A 139 -15.61 -27.44 -2.35
C SER A 139 -16.15 -26.15 -2.96
N ILE A 140 -15.69 -24.99 -2.49
CA ILE A 140 -16.06 -23.67 -3.05
C ILE A 140 -15.61 -23.58 -4.51
N SER A 141 -14.36 -23.95 -4.78
CA SER A 141 -13.81 -23.93 -6.15
C SER A 141 -14.58 -24.85 -7.10
N ASN A 142 -14.95 -26.04 -6.63
CA ASN A 142 -15.74 -26.99 -7.42
C ASN A 142 -17.16 -26.49 -7.69
N LEU A 143 -17.80 -25.88 -6.68
CA LEU A 143 -19.12 -25.27 -6.83
C LEU A 143 -19.08 -24.12 -7.84
N ALA A 144 -18.09 -23.23 -7.77
CA ALA A 144 -17.92 -22.13 -8.72
C ALA A 144 -17.81 -22.65 -10.17
N ARG A 145 -16.99 -23.69 -10.39
CA ARG A 145 -16.87 -24.35 -11.70
C ARG A 145 -18.19 -24.95 -12.18
N GLN A 146 -18.96 -25.59 -11.29
CA GLN A 146 -20.27 -26.15 -11.62
C GLN A 146 -21.28 -25.05 -12.02
N VAL A 147 -21.31 -23.94 -11.28
CA VAL A 147 -22.18 -22.80 -11.59
C VAL A 147 -21.83 -22.19 -12.95
N VAL A 148 -20.55 -21.99 -13.25
CA VAL A 148 -20.10 -21.49 -14.55
C VAL A 148 -20.46 -22.46 -15.67
N ALA A 149 -20.19 -23.76 -15.51
CA ALA A 149 -20.55 -24.78 -16.48
C ALA A 149 -22.06 -24.82 -16.75
N HIS A 150 -22.87 -24.73 -15.69
CA HIS A 150 -24.33 -24.67 -15.79
C HIS A 150 -24.80 -23.44 -16.60
N ARG A 151 -24.25 -22.26 -16.32
CA ARG A 151 -24.56 -21.03 -17.07
C ARG A 151 -24.15 -21.11 -18.54
N LEU A 152 -23.01 -21.73 -18.84
CA LEU A 152 -22.55 -21.94 -20.21
C LEU A 152 -23.52 -22.82 -21.01
N ARG A 153 -24.05 -23.88 -20.39
CA ARG A 153 -25.06 -24.75 -21.01
C ARG A 153 -26.40 -24.06 -21.19
N GLN A 154 -26.84 -23.24 -20.23
CA GLN A 154 -28.07 -22.45 -20.40
C GLN A 154 -27.98 -21.51 -21.60
N ARG A 155 -26.80 -20.93 -21.86
CA ARG A 155 -26.57 -20.04 -23.02
C ARG A 155 -26.33 -20.80 -24.33
N ASN A 156 -25.82 -22.03 -24.25
CA ASN A 156 -25.50 -22.87 -25.41
C ASN A 156 -25.97 -24.30 -25.15
N PRO A 157 -27.27 -24.62 -25.40
CA PRO A 157 -27.84 -25.92 -25.05
C PRO A 157 -27.19 -27.11 -25.76
N GLN A 158 -26.50 -26.88 -26.87
CA GLN A 158 -25.78 -27.90 -27.63
C GLN A 158 -24.47 -28.35 -26.97
N LEU A 159 -23.97 -27.62 -25.96
CA LEU A 159 -22.77 -28.03 -25.24
C LEU A 159 -23.06 -29.24 -24.33
N SER A 160 -22.22 -30.27 -24.48
CA SER A 160 -22.23 -31.38 -23.53
C SER A 160 -21.76 -30.93 -22.14
N LEU A 161 -22.13 -31.69 -21.11
CA LEU A 161 -21.73 -31.41 -19.74
C LEU A 161 -20.20 -31.37 -19.57
N ALA A 162 -19.50 -32.31 -20.22
CA ALA A 162 -18.04 -32.40 -20.16
C ALA A 162 -17.35 -31.19 -20.80
N GLU A 163 -17.86 -30.71 -21.94
CA GLU A 163 -17.32 -29.52 -22.61
C GLU A 163 -17.55 -28.25 -21.82
N ALA A 164 -18.74 -28.09 -21.23
CA ALA A 164 -19.06 -26.95 -20.38
C ALA A 164 -18.15 -26.87 -19.14
N HIS A 165 -17.82 -28.01 -18.53
CA HIS A 165 -16.86 -28.08 -17.42
C HIS A 165 -15.43 -27.75 -17.86
N ARG A 166 -14.98 -28.27 -19.02
CA ARG A 166 -13.66 -27.95 -19.58
C ARG A 166 -13.52 -26.45 -19.85
N LEU A 167 -14.55 -25.84 -20.44
CA LEU A 167 -14.59 -24.40 -20.73
C LEU A 167 -14.64 -23.56 -19.44
N ALA A 168 -15.37 -24.00 -18.42
CA ALA A 168 -15.42 -23.32 -17.13
C ALA A 168 -14.04 -23.28 -16.43
N ILE A 169 -13.20 -24.30 -16.62
CA ILE A 169 -11.83 -24.32 -16.11
C ILE A 169 -10.93 -23.40 -16.93
N GLN A 170 -11.02 -23.42 -18.26
CA GLN A 170 -10.18 -22.61 -19.16
C GLN A 170 -10.43 -21.11 -19.05
N LYS A 171 -11.68 -20.70 -18.78
CA LYS A 171 -12.03 -19.27 -18.68
C LYS A 171 -11.70 -18.63 -17.34
N GLY A 172 -11.14 -19.38 -16.38
CA GLY A 172 -10.87 -18.90 -15.03
C GLY A 172 -12.16 -18.54 -14.31
N ALA A 173 -12.78 -19.53 -13.66
CA ALA A 173 -13.81 -19.26 -12.66
C ALA A 173 -13.23 -18.46 -11.49
#